data_AF-A0A7Z9XLN7-F1
#
_entry.id   AF-A0A7Z9XLN7-F1
#
_cell.length_a   1.000
_cell.length_b   1.000
_cell.length_c   1.000
_cell.angle_alpha   90.00
_cell.angle_beta   90.00
_cell.angle_gamma   90.00
#
_symmetry.space_group_name_H-M   'P 1'
#
loop_
_entity.id
_entity.type
_entity.pdbx_description
1 polymer ?
#
loop_
_entity_poly.entity_id
_entity_poly.type
_entity_poly.pdbx_seq_one_letter_code
_entity_poly.pdbx_strand_id
1 'polypeptide(L)'
;MPKPLPPPSQRVWVIGLDGVPWTLLHPWIDQGHLPTLARLQAGGASGGLRSTIQFLTAVAWTSFLTGLNPGKHGIFDFVRRIPGAYKQELTNASLRSGRSLWRILSDAGRRVGVVNVPMTFPPEPVNGFLISGLDTPGLDSAYTYPPELKAEVNDIHFIAVSTVGKSHAQYLKETLEGVDKRFELLWRTIDREPLDFYMWVEMETDAIQHC
;
A
#
# COMPACT_ATOMS: atom_id res chain seq x y z
N MET A 1 -8.28 -25.69 -16.96
CA MET A 1 -9.27 -24.60 -17.14
C MET A 1 -9.09 -23.62 -16.00
N PRO A 2 -9.05 -22.29 -16.23
CA PRO A 2 -9.07 -21.33 -15.13
C PRO A 2 -10.36 -21.50 -14.31
N LYS A 3 -10.24 -21.44 -12.98
CA LYS A 3 -11.36 -21.57 -12.05
C LYS A 3 -12.41 -20.49 -12.35
N PRO A 4 -13.72 -20.80 -12.42
CA PRO A 4 -14.73 -19.77 -12.61
C PRO A 4 -14.65 -18.75 -11.48
N LEU A 5 -14.75 -17.47 -11.83
CA LEU A 5 -14.78 -16.40 -10.83
C LEU A 5 -16.06 -16.52 -10.00
N PRO A 6 -16.01 -16.20 -8.70
CA PRO A 6 -17.19 -16.24 -7.84
C PRO A 6 -18.30 -15.29 -8.34
N PRO A 7 -19.58 -15.62 -8.08
CA PRO A 7 -20.72 -14.80 -8.48
C PRO A 7 -20.66 -13.40 -7.86
N PRO A 8 -21.35 -12.40 -8.45
CA PRO A 8 -21.33 -11.02 -7.96
C PRO A 8 -22.09 -10.91 -6.63
N SER A 9 -21.37 -11.06 -5.52
CA SER A 9 -21.80 -10.67 -4.15
C SER A 9 -20.68 -10.65 -3.11
N GLN A 10 -19.48 -11.16 -3.41
CA GLN A 10 -18.35 -11.12 -2.47
C GLN A 10 -17.40 -9.96 -2.77
N ARG A 11 -17.43 -8.94 -1.91
CA ARG A 11 -16.44 -7.85 -1.90
C ARG A 11 -15.22 -8.29 -1.10
N VAL A 12 -14.02 -7.96 -1.58
CA VAL A 12 -12.76 -8.26 -0.89
C VAL A 12 -12.08 -6.98 -0.47
N TRP A 13 -11.73 -6.92 0.82
CA TRP A 13 -11.06 -5.79 1.45
C TRP A 13 -9.70 -6.23 1.94
N VAL A 14 -8.66 -5.52 1.53
CA VAL A 14 -7.27 -5.76 1.96
C VAL A 14 -6.78 -4.52 2.69
N ILE A 15 -6.45 -4.69 3.97
CA ILE A 15 -5.85 -3.65 4.80
C ILE A 15 -4.42 -4.08 5.11
N GLY A 16 -3.45 -3.28 4.69
CA GLY A 16 -2.05 -3.45 5.03
C GLY A 16 -1.64 -2.55 6.17
N LEU A 17 -0.89 -3.08 7.13
CA LEU A 17 -0.22 -2.31 8.18
C LEU A 17 1.28 -2.62 8.06
N ASP A 18 2.08 -1.67 7.56
CA ASP A 18 3.52 -1.89 7.35
C ASP A 18 4.28 -1.89 8.68
N GLY A 19 5.29 -2.75 8.82
CA GLY A 19 6.10 -2.85 10.03
C GLY A 19 5.36 -3.42 11.25
N VAL A 20 4.23 -4.11 11.10
CA VAL A 20 3.41 -4.60 12.24
C VAL A 20 3.48 -6.13 12.39
N PRO A 21 4.53 -6.71 13.00
CA PRO A 21 4.62 -8.14 13.26
C PRO A 21 3.70 -8.60 14.40
N TRP A 22 3.44 -9.91 14.46
CA TRP A 22 2.67 -10.54 15.54
C TRP A 22 3.23 -10.29 16.94
N THR A 23 4.54 -10.05 17.05
CA THR A 23 5.20 -9.71 18.32
C THR A 23 4.77 -8.35 18.88
N LEU A 24 4.24 -7.44 18.04
CA LEU A 24 3.61 -6.20 18.48
C LEU A 24 2.10 -6.40 18.72
N LEU A 25 1.41 -7.10 17.81
CA LEU A 25 -0.04 -7.25 17.86
C LEU A 25 -0.53 -8.07 19.07
N HIS A 26 0.09 -9.21 19.37
CA HIS A 26 -0.40 -10.10 20.43
C HIS A 26 -0.42 -9.43 21.82
N PRO A 27 0.66 -8.75 22.28
CA PRO A 27 0.61 -8.05 23.56
C PRO A 27 -0.53 -7.02 23.64
N TRP A 28 -0.78 -6.26 22.57
CA TRP A 28 -1.86 -5.27 22.54
C TRP A 28 -3.26 -5.88 22.46
N ILE A 29 -3.40 -7.04 21.82
CA ILE A 29 -4.64 -7.83 21.84
C ILE A 29 -4.91 -8.36 23.25
N ASP A 30 -3.91 -8.96 23.89
CA ASP A 30 -4.02 -9.54 25.24
C ASP A 30 -4.35 -8.47 26.30
N GLN A 31 -3.85 -7.24 26.10
CA GLN A 31 -4.16 -6.08 26.94
C GLN A 31 -5.53 -5.44 26.62
N GLY A 32 -6.24 -5.90 25.60
CA GLY A 32 -7.55 -5.38 25.21
C GLY A 32 -7.52 -4.08 24.40
N HIS A 33 -6.36 -3.64 23.92
CA HIS A 33 -6.22 -2.41 23.12
C HIS A 33 -6.71 -2.57 21.67
N LEU A 34 -6.75 -3.79 21.14
CA LEU A 34 -7.10 -4.09 19.74
C LEU A 34 -8.33 -5.02 19.61
N PRO A 35 -9.50 -4.63 20.13
CA PRO A 35 -10.67 -5.52 20.19
C PRO A 35 -11.20 -5.95 18.82
N THR A 36 -11.05 -5.10 17.79
CA THR A 36 -11.44 -5.44 16.41
C THR A 36 -10.53 -6.51 15.83
N LEU A 37 -9.21 -6.41 16.02
CA LEU A 37 -8.26 -7.42 15.52
C LEU A 37 -8.40 -8.73 16.31
N ALA A 38 -8.62 -8.66 17.63
CA ALA A 38 -8.91 -9.84 18.44
C ALA A 38 -10.14 -10.61 17.91
N ARG A 39 -11.22 -9.89 17.57
CA ARG A 39 -12.43 -10.49 16.98
C ARG A 39 -12.16 -11.11 15.60
N LEU A 40 -11.41 -10.43 14.74
CA LEU A 40 -11.05 -10.94 13.42
C LEU A 40 -10.16 -12.20 13.50
N GLN A 41 -9.22 -12.21 14.44
CA GLN A 41 -8.37 -13.37 14.72
C GLN A 41 -9.19 -14.56 15.23
N ALA A 42 -10.11 -14.35 16.17
CA ALA A 42 -10.95 -15.42 16.73
C ALA A 42 -11.99 -15.98 15.73
N GLY A 43 -12.54 -15.13 14.86
CA GLY A 43 -13.58 -15.50 13.89
C GLY A 43 -13.08 -15.89 12.51
N GLY A 44 -11.76 -15.84 12.27
CA GLY A 44 -11.15 -16.01 10.95
C GLY A 44 -9.95 -16.94 10.96
N ALA A 45 -9.02 -16.69 10.04
CA ALA A 45 -7.74 -17.39 9.97
C ALA A 45 -6.59 -16.39 10.15
N SER A 46 -5.61 -16.77 10.98
CA SER A 46 -4.45 -15.94 11.32
C SER A 46 -3.19 -16.79 11.43
N GLY A 47 -2.05 -16.24 11.04
CA GLY A 47 -0.77 -16.90 11.21
C GLY A 47 0.41 -16.06 10.71
N GLY A 48 1.62 -16.45 11.11
CA GLY A 48 2.85 -15.88 10.56
C GLY A 48 3.05 -16.26 9.10
N LEU A 49 3.39 -15.28 8.26
CA LEU A 49 3.80 -15.50 6.88
C LEU A 49 5.28 -15.16 6.72
N ARG A 50 5.98 -15.93 5.87
CA ARG A 50 7.35 -15.63 5.51
C ARG A 50 7.36 -14.52 4.46
N SER A 51 8.02 -13.41 4.78
CA SER A 51 8.25 -12.31 3.84
C SER A 51 9.33 -12.66 2.80
N THR A 52 9.69 -11.69 1.95
CA THR A 52 10.76 -11.80 0.96
C THR A 52 12.14 -11.90 1.61
N ILE A 53 13.13 -12.42 0.87
CA ILE A 53 14.54 -12.28 1.24
C ILE A 53 15.01 -10.90 0.75
N GLN A 54 15.58 -10.14 1.68
CA GLN A 54 15.43 -8.69 1.85
C GLN A 54 14.03 -8.31 2.36
N PHE A 55 13.98 -7.95 3.65
CA PHE A 55 12.79 -7.47 4.36
C PHE A 55 12.60 -5.96 4.14
N LEU A 56 12.50 -5.56 2.88
CA LEU A 56 12.37 -4.15 2.49
C LEU A 56 11.00 -3.91 1.87
N THR A 57 10.31 -2.83 2.27
CA THR A 57 8.97 -2.42 1.80
C THR A 57 8.84 -2.51 0.27
N ALA A 58 9.77 -1.92 -0.50
CA ALA A 58 9.72 -1.95 -1.96
C ALA A 58 9.66 -3.38 -2.53
N VAL A 59 10.42 -4.29 -1.92
CA VAL A 59 10.55 -5.69 -2.37
C VAL A 59 9.33 -6.51 -1.92
N ALA A 60 8.97 -6.40 -0.65
CA ALA A 60 7.88 -7.14 -0.04
C ALA A 60 6.52 -6.80 -0.67
N TRP A 61 6.19 -5.51 -0.80
CA TRP A 61 4.92 -5.09 -1.42
C TRP A 61 4.87 -5.42 -2.90
N THR A 62 5.98 -5.30 -3.62
CA THR A 62 6.03 -5.73 -5.03
C THR A 62 5.81 -7.24 -5.18
N SER A 63 6.41 -8.04 -4.31
CA SER A 63 6.18 -9.48 -4.28
C SER A 63 4.72 -9.81 -3.93
N PHE A 64 4.14 -9.13 -2.94
CA PHE A 64 2.74 -9.28 -2.55
C PHE A 64 1.80 -8.98 -3.72
N LEU A 65 1.95 -7.81 -4.35
CA LEU A 65 1.01 -7.34 -5.36
C LEU A 65 1.10 -8.15 -6.67
N THR A 66 2.24 -8.77 -6.98
CA THR A 66 2.44 -9.55 -8.22
C THR A 66 2.33 -11.07 -8.03
N GLY A 67 2.49 -11.57 -6.80
CA GLY A 67 2.69 -13.00 -6.54
C GLY A 67 4.02 -13.55 -7.07
N LEU A 68 4.96 -12.68 -7.43
CA LEU A 68 6.29 -13.04 -7.95
C LEU A 68 7.36 -12.86 -6.87
N ASN A 69 8.48 -13.56 -7.00
CA ASN A 69 9.66 -13.30 -6.17
C ASN A 69 10.52 -12.17 -6.78
N PRO A 70 11.48 -11.60 -6.03
CA PRO A 70 12.30 -10.47 -6.49
C PRO A 70 13.02 -10.68 -7.81
N GLY A 71 13.53 -11.89 -8.05
CA GLY A 71 14.18 -12.24 -9.31
C GLY A 71 13.26 -12.22 -10.53
N LYS A 72 11.93 -12.32 -10.32
CA LYS A 72 10.93 -12.29 -11.40
C LYS A 72 10.31 -10.91 -11.61
N HIS A 73 10.07 -10.14 -10.55
CA HIS A 73 9.50 -8.80 -10.68
C HIS A 73 10.55 -7.69 -10.84
N GLY A 74 11.81 -7.95 -10.51
CA GLY A 74 12.95 -7.06 -10.82
C GLY A 74 13.13 -5.87 -9.88
N ILE A 75 12.37 -5.79 -8.78
CA ILE A 75 12.46 -4.72 -7.78
C ILE A 75 13.26 -5.24 -6.59
N PHE A 76 14.36 -4.57 -6.26
CA PHE A 76 15.27 -4.99 -5.19
C PHE A 76 15.49 -3.93 -4.11
N ASP A 77 15.16 -2.67 -4.40
CA ASP A 77 15.36 -1.52 -3.52
C ASP A 77 14.51 -0.33 -4.01
N PHE A 78 14.31 0.68 -3.16
CA PHE A 78 13.76 2.00 -3.52
C PHE A 78 14.69 2.81 -4.42
N VAL A 79 15.98 2.48 -4.46
CA VAL A 79 16.95 3.11 -5.37
C VAL A 79 17.70 2.06 -6.18
N ARG A 80 17.91 2.34 -7.47
CA ARG A 80 18.74 1.49 -8.33
C ARG A 80 19.88 2.29 -8.94
N ARG A 81 20.98 1.61 -9.23
CA ARG A 81 22.07 2.19 -10.02
C ARG A 81 21.68 2.23 -11.50
N ILE A 82 21.97 3.35 -12.14
CA ILE A 82 21.83 3.49 -13.59
C ILE A 82 23.00 2.74 -14.26
N PRO A 83 22.74 1.72 -15.10
CA PRO A 83 23.81 1.00 -15.79
C PRO A 83 24.70 1.94 -16.61
N GLY A 84 26.02 1.77 -16.52
CA GLY A 84 26.98 2.61 -17.22
C GLY A 84 27.21 4.01 -16.64
N ALA A 85 26.57 4.35 -15.51
CA ALA A 85 26.77 5.64 -14.83
C ALA A 85 27.13 5.47 -13.34
N TYR A 86 27.75 6.51 -12.78
CA TYR A 86 27.91 6.67 -11.33
C TYR A 86 26.76 7.51 -10.77
N LYS A 87 25.53 7.05 -11.03
CA LYS A 87 24.28 7.72 -10.64
C LYS A 87 23.25 6.68 -10.17
N GLN A 88 22.35 7.12 -9.31
CA GLN A 88 21.19 6.35 -8.85
C GLN A 88 19.90 7.01 -9.32
N GLU A 89 18.85 6.23 -9.45
CA GLU A 89 17.48 6.69 -9.69
C GLU A 89 16.51 6.00 -8.72
N LEU A 90 15.36 6.63 -8.50
CA LEU A 90 14.28 6.04 -7.71
C LEU A 90 13.66 4.87 -8.49
N THR A 91 13.44 3.78 -7.78
CA THR A 91 12.70 2.63 -8.28
C THR A 91 11.21 2.90 -8.11
N ASN A 92 10.42 2.57 -9.12
CA ASN A 92 8.97 2.78 -9.11
C ASN A 92 8.25 1.66 -9.89
N ALA A 93 6.91 1.72 -9.95
CA ALA A 93 6.08 0.71 -10.59
C ALA A 93 6.41 0.48 -12.08
N SER A 94 6.93 1.48 -12.81
CA SER A 94 7.27 1.34 -14.23
C SER A 94 8.44 0.37 -14.49
N LEU A 95 9.25 0.09 -13.48
CA LEU A 95 10.38 -0.84 -13.57
C LEU A 95 10.01 -2.27 -13.19
N ARG A 96 8.81 -2.46 -12.64
CA ARG A 96 8.34 -3.76 -12.18
C ARG A 96 7.90 -4.62 -13.35
N SER A 97 8.33 -5.89 -13.34
CA SER A 97 7.77 -6.93 -14.20
C SER A 97 6.58 -7.65 -13.54
N GLY A 98 5.67 -8.15 -14.36
CA GLY A 98 4.48 -8.87 -13.91
C GLY A 98 3.26 -7.98 -13.69
N ARG A 99 2.08 -8.59 -13.79
CA ARG A 99 0.81 -7.89 -13.53
C ARG A 99 0.53 -7.85 -12.03
N SER A 100 0.06 -6.71 -11.56
CA SER A 100 -0.48 -6.57 -10.22
C SER A 100 -1.81 -7.31 -10.09
N LEU A 101 -2.18 -7.67 -8.86
CA LEU A 101 -3.45 -8.33 -8.57
C LEU A 101 -4.64 -7.48 -9.03
N TRP A 102 -4.59 -6.15 -8.85
CA TRP A 102 -5.68 -5.25 -9.25
C TRP A 102 -5.75 -5.09 -10.77
N ARG A 103 -4.64 -5.20 -11.49
CA ARG A 103 -4.65 -5.28 -12.95
C ARG A 103 -5.29 -6.58 -13.43
N ILE A 104 -4.97 -7.71 -12.82
CA ILE A 104 -5.60 -9.00 -13.12
C ILE A 104 -7.10 -8.96 -12.84
N LEU A 105 -7.53 -8.36 -11.73
CA LEU A 105 -8.94 -8.18 -11.39
C LEU A 105 -9.65 -7.25 -12.37
N SER A 106 -9.01 -6.15 -12.76
CA SER A 106 -9.53 -5.21 -13.76
C SER A 106 -9.70 -5.87 -15.13
N ASP A 107 -8.70 -6.62 -15.59
CA ASP A 107 -8.77 -7.41 -16.84
C ASP A 107 -9.92 -8.42 -16.81
N ALA A 108 -10.29 -8.91 -15.63
CA ALA A 108 -11.41 -9.81 -15.40
C ALA A 108 -12.76 -9.09 -15.19
N GLY A 109 -12.82 -7.78 -15.45
CA GLY A 109 -14.03 -6.96 -15.35
C GLY A 109 -14.45 -6.59 -13.92
N ARG A 110 -13.59 -6.82 -12.92
CA ARG A 110 -13.88 -6.45 -11.52
C ARG A 110 -13.57 -4.99 -11.26
N ARG A 111 -14.38 -4.34 -10.44
CA ARG A 111 -14.18 -2.94 -10.05
C ARG A 111 -13.25 -2.86 -8.84
N VAL A 112 -12.17 -2.07 -8.95
CA VAL A 112 -11.08 -2.03 -7.94
C VAL A 112 -10.80 -0.62 -7.43
N GLY A 113 -10.59 -0.47 -6.12
CA GLY A 113 -10.04 0.73 -5.49
C GLY A 113 -8.71 0.41 -4.83
N VAL A 114 -7.65 1.14 -5.16
CA VAL A 114 -6.31 0.92 -4.59
C VAL A 114 -5.79 2.24 -4.07
N VAL A 115 -5.43 2.30 -2.79
CA VAL A 115 -5.07 3.56 -2.12
C VAL A 115 -3.82 3.36 -1.28
N ASN A 116 -2.84 4.22 -1.48
CA ASN A 116 -1.63 4.30 -0.66
C ASN A 116 -0.78 3.01 -0.61
N VAL A 117 -0.93 2.10 -1.57
CA VAL A 117 -0.11 0.88 -1.63
C VAL A 117 1.30 1.23 -2.12
N PRO A 118 2.39 0.82 -1.44
CA PRO A 118 3.74 1.11 -1.93
C PRO A 118 4.03 0.51 -3.31
N MET A 119 4.94 1.13 -4.05
CA MET A 119 5.37 0.70 -5.39
C MET A 119 4.24 0.76 -6.41
N THR A 120 3.44 1.82 -6.37
CA THR A 120 2.31 2.04 -7.28
C THR A 120 2.38 3.35 -8.05
N PHE A 121 3.46 4.12 -7.91
CA PHE A 121 3.71 5.28 -8.77
C PHE A 121 4.52 4.86 -10.02
N PRO A 122 4.22 5.36 -11.23
CA PRO A 122 2.97 6.03 -11.58
C PRO A 122 1.79 5.04 -11.51
N PRO A 123 0.59 5.53 -11.18
CA PRO A 123 -0.59 4.68 -11.06
C PRO A 123 -0.93 4.04 -12.41
N GLU A 124 -1.08 2.71 -12.43
CA GLU A 124 -1.47 1.99 -13.63
C GLU A 124 -2.99 2.09 -13.89
N PRO A 125 -3.44 2.03 -15.15
CA PRO A 125 -4.86 2.01 -15.46
C PRO A 125 -5.58 0.78 -14.89
N VAL A 126 -6.69 1.01 -14.20
CA VAL A 126 -7.54 -0.03 -13.59
C VAL A 126 -9.01 0.18 -13.91
N ASN A 127 -9.82 -0.87 -13.77
CA ASN A 127 -11.27 -0.73 -13.80
C ASN A 127 -11.74 -0.20 -12.44
N GLY A 128 -11.62 1.10 -12.21
CA GLY A 128 -11.87 1.73 -10.92
C GLY A 128 -10.92 2.87 -10.70
N PHE A 129 -10.27 2.91 -9.55
CA PHE A 129 -9.31 3.95 -9.23
C PHE A 129 -8.06 3.44 -8.51
N LEU A 130 -6.97 4.18 -8.66
CA LEU A 130 -5.70 3.98 -7.97
C LEU A 130 -5.16 5.33 -7.49
N ILE A 131 -4.78 5.42 -6.23
CA ILE A 131 -4.04 6.55 -5.64
C ILE A 131 -2.71 5.97 -5.16
N SER A 132 -1.60 6.42 -5.75
CA SER A 132 -0.29 5.82 -5.51
C SER A 132 0.20 6.05 -4.07
N GLY A 133 1.09 5.17 -3.61
CA GLY A 133 1.60 5.15 -2.24
C GLY A 133 2.95 5.84 -2.07
N LEU A 134 3.76 5.28 -1.16
CA LEU A 134 5.03 5.84 -0.67
C LEU A 134 5.99 6.33 -1.76
N ASP A 135 6.05 5.66 -2.91
CA ASP A 135 6.96 5.97 -4.02
C ASP A 135 6.52 7.17 -4.88
N THR A 136 5.46 7.86 -4.49
CA THR A 136 4.97 9.08 -5.14
C THR A 136 5.97 10.23 -4.97
N PRO A 137 6.51 10.83 -6.04
CA PRO A 137 7.55 11.87 -5.94
C PRO A 137 7.12 13.18 -5.26
N GLY A 138 5.82 13.45 -5.23
CA GLY A 138 5.26 14.68 -4.68
C GLY A 138 3.82 14.93 -5.14
N LEU A 139 3.14 15.87 -4.49
CA LEU A 139 1.74 16.20 -4.79
C LEU A 139 1.55 16.84 -6.18
N ASP A 140 2.61 17.35 -6.80
CA ASP A 140 2.53 17.87 -8.18
C ASP A 140 2.53 16.75 -9.24
N SER A 141 2.90 15.53 -8.86
CA SER A 141 2.96 14.38 -9.77
C SER A 141 1.57 13.83 -10.14
N ALA A 142 1.51 12.99 -11.18
CA ALA A 142 0.29 12.29 -11.60
C ALA A 142 0.06 11.03 -10.74
N TYR A 143 -0.30 11.22 -9.47
CA TYR A 143 -0.41 10.15 -8.48
C TYR A 143 -1.78 9.46 -8.42
N THR A 144 -2.73 9.86 -9.28
CA THR A 144 -4.05 9.21 -9.37
C THR A 144 -4.33 8.62 -10.74
N TYR A 145 -5.05 7.51 -10.74
CA TYR A 145 -5.83 7.04 -11.86
C TYR A 145 -7.31 6.91 -11.43
N PRO A 146 -8.27 7.42 -12.21
CA PRO A 146 -8.02 8.28 -13.38
C PRO A 146 -7.45 9.65 -12.94
N PRO A 147 -6.80 10.42 -13.85
CA PRO A 147 -6.11 11.67 -13.47
C PRO A 147 -7.01 12.72 -12.81
N GLU A 148 -8.29 12.78 -13.18
CA GLU A 148 -9.28 13.70 -12.63
C GLU A 148 -9.55 13.47 -11.13
N LEU A 149 -9.32 12.25 -10.62
CA LEU A 149 -9.48 11.93 -9.20
C LEU A 149 -8.57 12.79 -8.33
N LYS A 150 -7.43 13.25 -8.85
CA LYS A 150 -6.52 14.14 -8.12
C LYS A 150 -7.24 15.37 -7.57
N ALA A 151 -8.14 15.98 -8.34
CA ALA A 151 -8.88 17.16 -7.88
C ALA A 151 -9.79 16.87 -6.67
N GLU A 152 -10.22 15.62 -6.50
CA GLU A 152 -11.09 15.20 -5.40
C GLU A 152 -10.32 14.85 -4.12
N VAL A 153 -9.02 14.57 -4.18
CA VAL A 153 -8.25 14.04 -3.03
C VAL A 153 -7.00 14.84 -2.67
N ASN A 154 -6.63 15.85 -3.47
CA ASN A 154 -5.39 16.60 -3.28
C ASN A 154 -5.33 17.41 -1.98
N ASP A 155 -6.48 17.79 -1.44
CA ASP A 155 -6.64 18.45 -0.14
C ASP A 155 -6.23 17.56 1.05
N ILE A 156 -6.34 16.24 0.90
CA ILE A 156 -6.16 15.25 1.97
C ILE A 156 -5.03 14.24 1.70
N HIS A 157 -4.43 14.22 0.51
CA HIS A 157 -3.37 13.26 0.19
C HIS A 157 -2.08 13.56 0.96
N PHE A 158 -1.50 12.52 1.56
CA PHE A 158 -0.32 12.60 2.42
C PHE A 158 0.67 11.48 2.08
N ILE A 159 1.79 11.86 1.44
CA ILE A 159 2.76 10.90 0.86
C ILE A 159 3.63 10.27 1.95
N ALA A 160 4.43 11.08 2.68
CA ALA A 160 5.28 10.60 3.77
C ALA A 160 5.80 11.76 4.63
N VAL A 161 6.08 11.49 5.91
CA VAL A 161 6.84 12.39 6.79
C VAL A 161 8.33 12.13 6.62
N SER A 162 9.11 13.16 6.24
CA SER A 162 10.58 13.07 6.32
C SER A 162 11.07 13.12 7.77
N THR A 163 12.01 12.25 8.14
CA THR A 163 12.73 12.30 9.43
C THR A 163 13.84 13.37 9.46
N VAL A 164 14.26 13.87 8.29
CA VAL A 164 15.42 14.76 8.18
C VAL A 164 15.13 16.13 8.80
N GLY A 165 16.00 16.54 9.74
CA GLY A 165 15.97 17.88 10.32
C GLY A 165 14.86 18.13 11.35
N LYS A 166 14.19 17.06 11.85
CA LYS A 166 13.10 17.17 12.82
C LYS A 166 13.49 16.62 14.18
N SER A 167 12.91 17.18 15.24
CA SER A 167 12.94 16.55 16.56
C SER A 167 11.96 15.36 16.61
N HIS A 168 12.17 14.41 17.54
CA HIS A 168 11.24 13.29 17.75
C HIS A 168 9.80 13.77 18.00
N ALA A 169 9.62 14.83 18.78
CA ALA A 169 8.29 15.38 19.08
C ALA A 169 7.62 15.97 17.83
N GLN A 170 8.39 16.66 16.98
CA GLN A 170 7.88 17.19 15.72
C GLN A 170 7.53 16.06 14.74
N TYR A 171 8.42 15.08 14.60
CA TYR A 171 8.18 13.93 13.74
C TYR A 171 6.93 13.17 14.16
N LEU A 172 6.79 12.83 15.46
CA LEU A 172 5.61 12.15 15.98
C LEU A 172 4.32 12.94 15.71
N LYS A 173 4.33 14.26 15.93
CA LYS A 173 3.17 15.11 15.67
C LYS A 173 2.74 15.04 14.20
N GLU A 174 3.69 15.24 13.28
CA GLU A 174 3.42 15.21 11.84
C GLU A 174 2.98 13.81 11.36
N THR A 175 3.53 12.74 11.94
CA THR A 175 3.12 11.36 11.66
C THR A 175 1.67 11.12 12.08
N LEU A 176 1.26 11.58 13.27
CA LEU A 176 -0.13 11.47 13.72
C LEU A 176 -1.09 12.28 12.85
N GLU A 177 -0.70 13.51 12.45
CA GLU A 177 -1.47 14.31 11.47
C GLU A 177 -1.59 13.59 10.11
N GLY A 178 -0.54 12.87 9.69
CA GLY A 178 -0.54 12.04 8.49
C GLY A 178 -1.51 10.85 8.57
N VAL A 179 -1.57 10.18 9.73
CA VAL A 179 -2.53 9.09 10.00
C VAL A 179 -3.96 9.59 9.84
N ASP A 180 -4.31 10.72 10.47
CA ASP A 180 -5.66 11.28 10.38
C ASP A 180 -6.08 11.55 8.93
N LYS A 181 -5.20 12.17 8.14
CA LYS A 181 -5.44 12.46 6.71
C LYS A 181 -5.60 11.19 5.87
N ARG A 182 -4.85 10.13 6.16
CA ARG A 182 -4.96 8.87 5.41
C ARG A 182 -6.21 8.09 5.75
N PHE A 183 -6.67 8.15 6.99
CA PHE A 183 -7.98 7.61 7.37
C PHE A 183 -9.11 8.41 6.72
N GLU A 184 -9.01 9.74 6.67
CA GLU A 184 -9.95 10.58 5.91
C GLU A 184 -9.98 10.18 4.43
N LEU A 185 -8.80 9.97 3.82
CA LEU A 185 -8.69 9.48 2.44
C LEU A 185 -9.31 8.09 2.26
N LEU A 186 -9.09 7.17 3.20
CA LEU A 186 -9.76 5.86 3.21
C LEU A 186 -11.29 6.05 3.21
N TRP A 187 -11.84 6.82 4.16
CA TRP A 187 -13.28 6.99 4.28
C TRP A 187 -13.91 7.71 3.09
N ARG A 188 -13.17 8.62 2.44
CA ARG A 188 -13.64 9.31 1.24
C ARG A 188 -13.66 8.41 0.00
N THR A 189 -12.82 7.39 -0.04
CA THR A 189 -12.65 6.54 -1.22
C THR A 189 -13.31 5.17 -1.09
N ILE A 190 -13.51 4.69 0.13
CA ILE A 190 -14.03 3.36 0.45
C ILE A 190 -15.38 3.06 -0.23
N ASP A 191 -16.29 4.04 -0.21
CA ASP A 191 -17.64 3.94 -0.76
C ASP A 191 -17.86 4.92 -1.93
N ARG A 192 -16.78 5.46 -2.51
CA ARG A 192 -16.85 6.43 -3.62
C ARG A 192 -17.62 5.89 -4.82
N GLU A 193 -17.47 4.59 -5.09
CA GLU A 193 -18.17 3.88 -6.15
C GLU A 193 -18.34 2.40 -5.77
N PRO A 194 -19.22 1.63 -6.45
CA PRO A 194 -19.37 0.20 -6.15
C PRO A 194 -18.10 -0.60 -6.47
N LEU A 195 -17.43 -1.15 -5.46
CA LEU A 195 -16.19 -1.92 -5.61
C LEU A 195 -16.38 -3.42 -5.36
N ASP A 196 -15.70 -4.24 -6.17
CA ASP A 196 -15.51 -5.68 -5.91
C ASP A 196 -14.26 -5.93 -5.04
N PHE A 197 -13.26 -5.06 -5.16
CA PHE A 197 -12.00 -5.14 -4.44
C PHE A 197 -11.56 -3.75 -3.97
N TYR A 198 -11.12 -3.64 -2.72
CA TYR A 198 -10.48 -2.45 -2.21
C TYR A 198 -9.23 -2.80 -1.41
N MET A 199 -8.14 -2.08 -1.67
CA MET A 199 -6.90 -2.20 -0.91
C MET A 199 -6.40 -0.85 -0.43
N TRP A 200 -6.08 -0.79 0.86
CA TRP A 200 -5.48 0.37 1.49
C TRP A 200 -4.34 -0.07 2.42
N VAL A 201 -3.26 0.71 2.45
CA VAL A 201 -2.08 0.42 3.27
C VAL A 201 -1.77 1.61 4.17
N GLU A 202 -1.57 1.33 5.45
CA GLU A 202 -0.98 2.26 6.42
C GLU A 202 0.53 2.00 6.53
N MET A 203 1.31 3.07 6.42
CA MET A 203 2.78 3.02 6.44
C MET A 203 3.36 3.56 7.76
N GLU A 204 2.59 4.30 8.55
CA GLU A 204 3.19 5.13 9.61
C GLU A 204 3.66 4.31 10.81
N THR A 205 3.13 3.10 10.94
CA THR A 205 3.61 2.10 11.91
C THR A 205 5.03 1.63 11.62
N ASP A 206 5.44 1.57 10.35
CA ASP A 206 6.85 1.36 9.99
C ASP A 206 7.63 2.66 10.21
N ALA A 207 7.10 3.80 9.74
CA ALA A 207 7.77 5.10 9.83
C ALA A 207 8.20 5.46 11.27
N ILE A 208 7.38 5.19 12.28
CA ILE A 208 7.70 5.47 13.69
C ILE A 208 8.75 4.52 14.28
N GLN A 209 9.12 3.44 13.60
CA GLN A 209 10.19 2.54 14.04
C GLN A 209 11.57 2.99 13.53
N HIS A 210 11.61 3.95 12.60
CA HIS A 210 12.84 4.56 12.08
C HIS A 210 13.25 5.85 12.81
N CYS A 211 12.49 6.29 13.81
CA CYS A 211 12.79 7.49 14.60
C CYS A 211 13.50 7.18 15.92
#